data_AF-A0A7V2QV08-F1
#
_entry.id   AF-A0A7V2QV08-F1
#
_cell.length_a   1.000
_cell.length_b   1.000
_cell.length_c   1.000
_cell.angle_alpha   90.00
_cell.angle_beta   90.00
_cell.angle_gamma   90.00
#
_symmetry.space_group_name_H-M   'P 1'
#
loop_
_entity.id
_entity.type
_entity.pdbx_description
1 polymer ?
#
loop_
_entity_poly.entity_id
_entity_poly.type
_entity_poly.pdbx_seq_one_letter_code
_entity_poly.pdbx_strand_id
1 'polypeptide(L)'
;MAEPGSKQSHKSTQTILTVRATVIRDGTPGISLSLGGELIGEWSDSRARMLSLTEDCKVRIHGTDDKLLYLFSVPIKVVSGEAVSDREVAITFEL
;
A
#
# COMPACT_ATOMS: atom_id res chain seq x y z
N MET A 1 -22.33 34.00 -30.18
CA MET A 1 -22.57 32.56 -29.97
C MET A 1 -21.38 32.03 -29.19
N ALA A 2 -21.59 31.54 -27.97
CA ALA A 2 -20.52 31.03 -27.11
C ALA A 2 -20.60 29.50 -27.11
N GLU A 3 -19.49 28.84 -27.48
CA GLU A 3 -19.36 27.39 -27.41
C GLU A 3 -19.22 26.96 -25.94
N PRO A 4 -19.93 25.92 -25.47
CA PRO A 4 -19.76 25.44 -24.12
C PRO A 4 -18.48 24.61 -24.05
N GLY A 5 -17.50 25.10 -23.28
CA GLY A 5 -16.28 24.38 -22.94
C GLY A 5 -16.62 23.00 -22.36
N SER A 6 -16.03 21.96 -22.94
CA SER A 6 -16.10 20.60 -22.44
C SER A 6 -15.46 20.55 -21.05
N LYS A 7 -16.28 20.46 -20.00
CA LYS A 7 -15.84 20.08 -18.66
C LYS A 7 -15.37 18.62 -18.74
N GLN A 8 -14.08 18.40 -18.97
CA GLN A 8 -13.44 17.14 -18.66
C GLN A 8 -13.57 16.93 -17.14
N SER A 9 -14.57 16.14 -16.75
CA SER A 9 -14.62 15.56 -15.42
C SER A 9 -13.48 14.57 -15.35
N HIS A 10 -12.34 15.00 -14.78
CA HIS A 10 -11.27 14.07 -14.39
C HIS A 10 -11.86 13.14 -13.35
N LYS A 11 -12.34 11.98 -13.80
CA LYS A 11 -12.79 10.90 -12.93
C LYS A 11 -11.51 10.37 -12.27
N SER A 12 -11.24 10.79 -11.04
CA SER A 12 -10.10 10.29 -10.27
C SER A 12 -10.16 8.77 -10.28
N THR A 13 -9.13 8.11 -10.82
CA THR A 13 -9.11 6.66 -10.87
C THR A 13 -8.59 6.17 -9.53
N GLN A 14 -9.51 5.78 -8.64
CA GLN A 14 -9.13 5.17 -7.37
C GLN A 14 -8.47 3.83 -7.62
N THR A 15 -7.32 3.63 -7.01
CA THR A 15 -6.54 2.40 -7.10
C THR A 15 -6.17 1.92 -5.71
N ILE A 16 -6.00 0.60 -5.56
CA ILE A 16 -5.65 -0.04 -4.30
C ILE A 16 -4.23 -0.58 -4.40
N LEU A 17 -3.36 -0.15 -3.48
CA LEU A 17 -2.08 -0.77 -3.21
C LEU A 17 -2.22 -1.69 -2.00
N THR A 18 -1.89 -2.96 -2.18
CA THR A 18 -1.82 -3.95 -1.12
C THR A 18 -0.37 -4.16 -0.71
N VAL A 19 -0.08 -4.02 0.58
CA VAL A 19 1.21 -4.30 1.21
C VAL A 19 1.05 -5.58 2.03
N ARG A 20 1.91 -6.58 1.80
CA ARG A 20 1.89 -7.83 2.58
C ARG A 20 3.25 -8.14 3.19
N ALA A 21 3.26 -8.56 4.44
CA ALA A 21 4.39 -9.25 5.05
C ALA A 21 4.20 -10.76 4.82
N THR A 22 4.95 -11.33 3.89
CA THR A 22 4.75 -12.73 3.44
C THR A 22 6.07 -13.41 3.13
N VAL A 23 6.02 -14.73 2.94
CA VAL A 23 7.10 -15.47 2.32
C VAL A 23 7.09 -15.18 0.82
N ILE A 24 8.22 -14.73 0.29
CA ILE A 24 8.38 -14.39 -1.14
C ILE A 24 9.44 -15.27 -1.79
N ARG A 25 9.31 -15.45 -3.11
CA ARG A 25 10.21 -16.22 -3.98
C ARG A 25 10.70 -17.52 -3.34
N ASP A 26 11.97 -17.55 -2.91
CA ASP A 26 12.72 -18.72 -2.45
C ASP A 26 12.45 -19.10 -1.00
N GLY A 27 11.26 -18.81 -0.48
CA GLY A 27 10.90 -19.13 0.90
C GLY A 27 11.38 -18.08 1.92
N THR A 28 11.91 -16.93 1.48
CA THR A 28 12.43 -15.90 2.37
C THR A 28 11.31 -14.98 2.85
N PRO A 29 11.21 -14.66 4.16
CA PRO A 29 10.32 -13.62 4.64
C PRO A 29 10.65 -12.27 3.99
N GLY A 30 9.62 -11.58 3.51
CA GLY A 30 9.76 -10.33 2.79
C GLY A 30 8.49 -9.49 2.84
N ILE A 31 8.53 -8.41 2.06
CA ILE A 31 7.36 -7.56 1.80
C ILE A 31 7.01 -7.70 0.32
N SER A 32 5.73 -7.87 -0.01
CA SER A 32 5.24 -7.76 -1.38
C SER A 32 4.31 -6.56 -1.52
N LEU A 33 4.40 -5.89 -2.67
CA LEU A 33 3.56 -4.77 -3.07
C LEU A 33 2.76 -5.16 -4.30
N SER A 34 1.44 -5.02 -4.24
CA SER A 34 0.57 -5.30 -5.37
C SER A 34 -0.37 -4.13 -5.64
N LEU A 35 -0.54 -3.76 -6.90
CA LEU A 35 -1.43 -2.68 -7.33
C LEU A 35 -2.59 -3.28 -8.13
N GLY A 36 -3.83 -3.08 -7.68
CA GLY A 36 -5.00 -3.66 -8.35
C GLY A 36 -4.97 -5.18 -8.46
N GLY A 37 -4.25 -5.86 -7.56
CA GLY A 37 -4.03 -7.31 -7.59
C GLY A 37 -2.79 -7.77 -8.36
N GLU A 38 -2.12 -6.89 -9.11
CA GLU A 38 -0.89 -7.22 -9.84
C GLU A 38 0.35 -6.94 -8.97
N LEU A 39 1.28 -7.90 -8.88
CA LEU A 39 2.53 -7.73 -8.13
C LEU A 39 3.44 -6.71 -8.83
N ILE A 40 3.77 -5.61 -8.15
CA ILE A 40 4.62 -4.54 -8.68
C ILE A 40 6.03 -4.52 -8.07
N GLY A 41 6.23 -5.21 -6.95
CA GLY A 41 7.53 -5.24 -6.30
C GLY A 41 7.58 -6.13 -5.08
N GLU A 42 8.78 -6.60 -4.78
CA GLU A 42 9.06 -7.44 -3.62
C GLU A 42 10.37 -6.97 -2.97
N TRP A 43 10.43 -7.07 -1.65
CA TRP A 43 11.62 -6.77 -0.86
C TRP A 43 11.97 -7.97 0.02
N SER A 44 13.02 -8.70 -0.37
CA SER A 44 13.53 -9.87 0.34
C SER A 44 14.32 -9.50 1.59
N ASP A 45 14.36 -10.42 2.55
CA ASP A 45 15.07 -10.29 3.84
C ASP A 45 14.72 -9.00 4.61
N SER A 46 13.49 -8.51 4.45
CA SER A 46 13.00 -7.33 5.18
C SER A 46 12.83 -7.60 6.67
N ARG A 47 12.87 -8.88 7.08
CA ARG A 47 12.55 -9.36 8.44
C ARG A 47 11.14 -8.97 8.90
N ALA A 48 10.28 -8.55 7.99
CA ALA A 48 8.90 -8.16 8.28
C ALA A 48 8.10 -9.36 8.80
N ARG A 49 7.35 -9.15 9.87
CA ARG A 49 6.50 -10.15 10.53
C ARG A 49 5.07 -9.68 10.70
N MET A 50 4.89 -8.39 10.96
CA MET A 50 3.60 -7.78 11.19
C MET A 50 3.52 -6.41 10.53
N LEU A 51 2.33 -6.04 10.07
CA LEU A 51 1.97 -4.74 9.56
C LEU A 51 0.95 -4.09 10.49
N SER A 52 1.00 -2.77 10.60
CA SER A 52 -0.13 -2.00 11.13
C SER A 52 -0.27 -0.68 10.39
N LEU A 53 -1.43 -0.05 10.54
CA LEU A 53 -1.74 1.22 9.90
C LEU A 53 -1.66 2.36 10.92
N THR A 54 -1.12 3.50 10.50
CA THR A 54 -1.23 4.76 11.25
C THR A 54 -2.54 5.47 10.94
N GLU A 55 -2.91 6.47 11.74
CA GLU A 55 -4.08 7.30 11.48
C GLU A 55 -3.98 8.07 10.15
N ASP A 56 -2.75 8.42 9.72
CA ASP A 56 -2.46 9.05 8.43
C ASP A 56 -2.21 8.05 7.28
N CYS A 57 -2.71 6.80 7.42
CA CYS A 57 -2.67 5.75 6.41
C CYS A 57 -1.27 5.33 5.92
N LYS A 58 -0.24 5.53 6.75
CA LYS A 58 1.09 4.96 6.54
C LYS A 58 1.13 3.54 7.09
N VAL A 59 1.93 2.69 6.46
CA VAL A 59 2.09 1.29 6.87
C VAL A 59 3.32 1.19 7.74
N ARG A 60 3.12 0.85 9.01
CA ARG A 60 4.17 0.42 9.92
C ARG A 60 4.51 -1.02 9.63
N ILE A 61 5.78 -1.30 9.38
CA ILE A 61 6.28 -2.65 9.15
C ILE A 61 7.15 -3.04 10.34
N HIS A 62 6.71 -4.05 11.08
CA HIS A 62 7.37 -4.54 12.28
C HIS A 62 8.10 -5.85 12.03
N GLY A 63 9.25 -5.99 12.70
CA GLY A 63 10.00 -7.23 12.79
C GLY A 63 9.62 -8.02 14.04
N THR A 64 10.57 -8.80 14.56
CA THR A 64 10.44 -9.50 15.84
C THR A 64 10.27 -8.50 17.00
N ASP A 65 9.53 -8.90 18.02
CA ASP A 65 9.27 -8.13 19.26
C ASP A 65 8.65 -6.74 19.00
N ASP A 66 7.77 -6.64 18.00
CA ASP A 66 7.09 -5.40 17.57
C ASP A 66 8.03 -4.23 17.22
N LYS A 67 9.32 -4.51 16.98
CA LYS A 67 10.26 -3.49 16.57
C LYS A 67 9.86 -2.92 15.21
N LEU A 68 9.57 -1.62 15.16
CA LEU A 68 9.36 -0.90 13.92
C LEU A 68 10.65 -0.91 13.09
N LEU A 69 10.58 -1.52 11.90
CA LEU A 69 11.70 -1.59 10.96
C LEU A 69 11.58 -0.51 9.90
N TYR A 70 10.39 -0.35 9.33
CA TYR A 70 10.13 0.57 8.24
C TYR A 70 8.79 1.26 8.41
N LEU A 71 8.69 2.46 7.84
CA LEU A 71 7.45 3.18 7.65
C LEU A 71 7.28 3.40 6.15
N PHE A 72 6.25 2.79 5.58
CA PHE A 72 5.93 2.90 4.17
C PHE A 72 4.79 3.91 3.96
N SER A 73 4.96 4.81 3.00
CA SER A 73 3.98 5.84 2.67
C SER A 73 3.84 5.98 1.16
N VAL A 74 2.60 6.14 0.68
CA VAL A 74 2.33 6.45 -0.72
C VAL A 74 2.46 7.97 -0.90
N PRO A 75 3.24 8.48 -1.88
CA PRO A 75 3.52 9.91 -2.04
C PRO A 75 2.38 10.68 -2.75
N ILE A 76 1.18 10.13 -2.79
CA ILE A 76 0.01 10.70 -3.49
C ILE A 76 -1.15 10.86 -2.50
N LYS A 77 -2.27 11.46 -2.96
CA LYS A 77 -3.47 11.64 -2.15
C LYS A 77 -4.08 10.28 -1.79
N VAL A 78 -3.84 9.86 -0.55
CA VAL A 78 -4.48 8.69 0.05
C VAL A 78 -5.93 9.03 0.40
N VAL A 79 -6.85 8.15 0.02
CA VAL A 79 -8.28 8.25 0.33
C VAL A 79 -8.59 7.50 1.62
N SER A 80 -8.03 6.31 1.77
CA SER A 80 -8.22 5.47 2.96
C SER A 80 -7.12 4.40 3.06
N GLY A 81 -7.01 3.81 4.24
CA GLY A 81 -6.24 2.60 4.46
C GLY A 81 -7.00 1.64 5.35
N GLU A 82 -6.76 0.35 5.17
CA GLU A 82 -7.39 -0.74 5.90
C GLU A 82 -6.34 -1.76 6.31
N ALA A 83 -6.28 -2.06 7.61
CA ALA A 83 -5.51 -3.19 8.12
C ALA A 83 -6.35 -4.47 7.96
N VAL A 84 -6.21 -5.13 6.82
CA VAL A 84 -6.96 -6.34 6.46
C VAL A 84 -6.59 -7.51 7.39
N SER A 85 -5.32 -7.61 7.77
CA SER A 85 -4.82 -8.54 8.79
C SER A 85 -3.55 -8.00 9.45
N ASP A 86 -3.00 -8.77 10.39
CA ASP A 86 -1.67 -8.50 10.97
C ASP A 86 -0.55 -8.57 9.92
N ARG A 87 -0.79 -9.11 8.73
CA ARG A 87 0.20 -9.24 7.65
C ARG A 87 -0.19 -8.59 6.34
N GLU A 88 -1.34 -7.93 6.29
CA GLU A 88 -1.86 -7.33 5.06
C GLU A 88 -2.52 -5.99 5.35
N VAL A 89 -2.12 -4.99 4.58
CA VAL A 89 -2.70 -3.65 4.61
C VAL A 89 -3.05 -3.24 3.18
N ALA A 90 -4.24 -2.69 3.00
CA ALA A 90 -4.70 -2.11 1.74
C ALA A 90 -4.74 -0.59 1.86
N ILE A 91 -4.22 0.12 0.86
CA ILE A 91 -4.23 1.59 0.78
C ILE A 91 -4.96 1.99 -0.49
N THR A 92 -6.05 2.74 -0.35
CA THR A 92 -6.77 3.32 -1.48
C THR A 92 -6.28 4.74 -1.71
N PHE A 93 -5.94 5.08 -2.95
CA PHE A 93 -5.47 6.40 -3.32
C PHE A 93 -5.98 6.82 -4.71
N GLU A 94 -5.92 8.11 -4.99
CA GLU A 94 -6.32 8.68 -6.29
C GLU A 94 -5.09 8.92 -7.16
N LEU A 95 -5.13 8.43 -8.40
CA LEU A 95 -4.21 8.79 -9.50
C LEU A 95 -4.78 9.93 -10.34
#